data_AF-A0A920VSY0-F1
#
_entry.id   AF-A0A920VSY0-F1
#
_cell.length_a   1.000
_cell.length_b   1.000
_cell.length_c   1.000
_cell.angle_alpha   90.00
_cell.angle_beta   90.00
_cell.angle_gamma   90.00
#
_symmetry.space_group_name_H-M   'P 1'
#
loop_
_entity.id
_entity.type
_entity.pdbx_description
1 polymer ?
#
loop_
_entity_poly.entity_id
_entity_poly.type
_entity_poly.pdbx_seq_one_letter_code
_entity_poly.pdbx_strand_id
1 'polypeptide(L)' 'MIMARTDAIANEGLDSALGRAVSYVEAGADAIFAEPITEIEDYKKFSENLNVPILANITEFGKTPLFSKED' A
#
# COMPACT_ATOMS: atom_id res chain seq x y z
N MET A 1 7.60 -12.58 10.08
CA MET A 1 6.86 -11.63 9.24
C MET A 1 7.84 -10.91 8.34
N ILE A 2 7.70 -11.09 7.03
CA ILE A 2 8.42 -10.40 5.97
C ILE A 2 7.41 -9.48 5.27
N MET A 3 7.66 -8.18 5.30
CA MET A 3 6.81 -7.17 4.67
C MET A 3 7.44 -6.72 3.35
N ALA A 4 6.68 -6.77 2.26
CA ALA A 4 7.13 -6.25 0.98
C ALA A 4 6.70 -4.79 0.82
N ARG A 5 7.66 -3.94 0.42
CA ARG A 5 7.43 -2.52 0.13
C ARG A 5 7.37 -2.29 -1.37
N THR A 6 6.46 -1.44 -1.83
CA THR A 6 6.41 -0.96 -3.22
C THR A 6 6.31 0.57 -3.25
N ASP A 7 7.17 1.19 -4.05
CA ASP A 7 7.14 2.63 -4.34
C ASP A 7 6.57 2.93 -5.75
N ALA A 8 5.95 1.91 -6.37
CA ALA A 8 5.55 1.93 -7.78
C ALA A 8 4.43 2.94 -8.08
N ILE A 9 3.61 3.33 -7.08
CA ILE A 9 2.47 4.23 -7.29
C ILE A 9 2.92 5.55 -7.95
N ALA A 10 4.06 6.10 -7.52
CA ALA A 10 4.55 7.38 -7.99
C ALA A 10 4.96 7.41 -9.47
N ASN A 11 5.37 6.26 -10.03
CA ASN A 11 5.98 6.19 -11.37
C ASN A 11 5.16 5.33 -12.35
N GLU A 12 4.44 4.34 -11.85
CA GLU A 12 3.75 3.31 -12.63
C GLU A 12 2.22 3.35 -12.43
N GLY A 13 1.75 4.15 -11.47
CA GLY A 13 0.34 4.29 -11.14
C GLY A 13 -0.18 3.20 -10.20
N LEU A 14 -1.42 3.42 -9.72
CA LEU A 14 -2.06 2.62 -8.69
C LEU A 14 -2.24 1.16 -9.09
N ASP A 15 -2.80 0.90 -10.27
CA ASP A 15 -3.12 -0.46 -10.73
C ASP A 15 -1.85 -1.31 -10.90
N SER A 16 -0.77 -0.71 -11.40
CA SER A 16 0.52 -1.39 -11.52
C SER A 16 1.11 -1.73 -10.14
N ALA A 17 1.03 -0.80 -9.18
CA ALA A 17 1.47 -1.03 -7.81
C ALA A 17 0.65 -2.14 -7.12
N LEU A 18 -0.67 -2.20 -7.37
CA LEU A 18 -1.54 -3.25 -6.87
C LEU A 18 -1.17 -4.62 -7.47
N GLY A 19 -0.95 -4.70 -8.79
CA GLY A 19 -0.50 -5.94 -9.44
C GLY A 19 0.81 -6.46 -8.86
N ARG A 20 1.77 -5.56 -8.60
CA ARG A 20 3.01 -5.92 -7.89
C ARG A 20 2.76 -6.43 -6.48
N ALA A 21 1.91 -5.75 -5.71
CA ALA A 21 1.59 -6.17 -4.36
C ALA A 21 0.96 -7.58 -4.33
N VAL A 22 0.06 -7.90 -5.27
CA VAL A 22 -0.49 -9.25 -5.46
C VAL A 22 0.65 -10.26 -5.71
N SER A 23 1.53 -9.99 -6.67
CA SER A 23 2.67 -10.88 -6.94
C SER A 23 3.63 -11.03 -5.76
N TYR A 24 3.79 -9.99 -4.92
CA TYR A 24 4.61 -10.08 -3.71
C TYR A 24 3.99 -10.99 -2.67
N VAL A 25 2.66 -10.93 -2.49
CA VAL A 25 1.93 -11.86 -1.62
C VAL A 25 2.03 -13.29 -2.15
N GLU A 26 1.85 -13.51 -3.45
CA GLU A 26 2.03 -14.82 -4.10
C GLU A 26 3.45 -15.37 -3.91
N ALA A 27 4.46 -14.49 -3.89
CA ALA A 27 5.86 -14.85 -3.62
C ALA A 27 6.17 -15.10 -2.14
N GLY A 28 5.21 -14.89 -1.23
CA GLY A 28 5.33 -15.21 0.20
C GLY A 28 5.51 -14.00 1.13
N ALA A 29 5.17 -12.78 0.70
CA ALA A 29 5.12 -11.65 1.62
C ALA A 29 3.97 -11.80 2.64
N ASP A 30 4.27 -11.60 3.92
CA ASP A 30 3.30 -11.70 5.01
C ASP A 30 2.46 -10.41 5.18
N ALA A 31 2.91 -9.28 4.61
CA ALA A 31 2.26 -7.97 4.67
C ALA A 31 2.76 -7.06 3.55
N ILE A 32 1.98 -6.02 3.21
CA ILE A 32 2.32 -5.03 2.19
C ILE A 32 2.46 -3.63 2.77
N PHE A 33 3.48 -2.91 2.32
CA PHE A 33 3.65 -1.48 2.52
C PHE A 33 3.68 -0.78 1.14
N ALA A 34 2.55 -0.16 0.78
CA ALA A 34 2.41 0.57 -0.48
C ALA A 34 2.60 2.07 -0.28
N GLU A 35 3.49 2.68 -1.08
CA GLU A 35 3.84 4.10 -0.96
C GLU A 35 4.02 4.76 -2.35
N PRO A 36 3.73 6.08 -2.49
CA PRO A 36 2.86 6.88 -1.64
C PRO A 36 1.38 6.67 -1.99
N ILE A 37 0.52 6.58 -0.97
CA ILE A 37 -0.94 6.62 -1.13
C ILE A 37 -1.43 7.99 -0.66
N THR A 38 -2.19 8.69 -1.50
CA THR A 38 -2.68 10.05 -1.20
C THR A 38 -4.17 10.13 -0.90
N GLU A 39 -4.94 9.08 -1.22
CA GLU A 39 -6.39 8.99 -1.02
C GLU A 39 -6.73 7.76 -0.16
N ILE A 40 -7.66 7.87 0.77
CA ILE A 40 -8.02 6.74 1.67
C ILE A 40 -8.66 5.58 0.90
N GLU A 41 -9.37 5.87 -0.19
CA GLU A 41 -9.98 4.91 -1.12
C GLU A 41 -8.95 4.00 -1.78
N ASP A 42 -7.71 4.46 -1.94
CA ASP A 42 -6.65 3.64 -2.51
C ASP A 42 -6.16 2.60 -1.50
N TYR A 43 -6.10 2.91 -0.20
CA TYR A 43 -5.89 1.87 0.83
C TYR A 43 -7.00 0.82 0.80
N LYS A 44 -8.27 1.24 0.61
CA LYS A 44 -9.41 0.31 0.50
C LYS A 44 -9.23 -0.67 -0.66
N LYS A 45 -8.84 -0.19 -1.84
CA LYS A 45 -8.58 -1.05 -3.01
C LYS A 45 -7.50 -2.09 -2.73
N PHE A 46 -6.40 -1.71 -2.07
CA PHE A 46 -5.38 -2.68 -1.66
C PHE A 46 -5.96 -3.71 -0.68
N SER A 47 -6.72 -3.27 0.34
CA SER A 47 -7.30 -4.17 1.34
C SER A 47 -8.35 -5.13 0.79
N GLU A 48 -9.08 -4.73 -0.25
CA GLU A 48 -10.09 -5.56 -0.92
C GLU A 48 -9.46 -6.64 -1.82
N ASN A 49 -8.24 -6.39 -2.33
CA ASN A 49 -7.57 -7.28 -3.27
C ASN A 49 -6.45 -8.12 -2.62
N LEU A 50 -6.05 -7.82 -1.39
CA LEU A 50 -4.95 -8.48 -0.69
C LEU A 50 -5.45 -9.11 0.61
N ASN A 51 -5.19 -10.40 0.79
CA ASN A 51 -5.53 -11.14 2.01
C ASN A 51 -4.43 -11.08 3.09
N VAL A 52 -3.67 -9.99 3.13
CA VAL A 52 -2.59 -9.77 4.11
C VAL A 52 -2.68 -8.36 4.70
N PRO A 53 -2.11 -8.11 5.90
CA PRO A 53 -2.08 -6.77 6.48
C PRO A 53 -1.39 -5.75 5.57
N ILE A 54 -1.91 -4.53 5.58
CA ILE A 54 -1.35 -3.38 4.88
C ILE A 54 -0.89 -2.35 5.90
N LEU A 55 0.30 -1.80 5.71
CA LEU A 55 0.84 -0.71 6.51
C LEU A 55 0.61 0.62 5.78
N ALA A 56 -0.01 1.58 6.48
CA ALA A 56 -0.12 2.96 6.06
C ALA A 56 1.03 3.80 6.64
N ASN A 57 1.83 4.44 5.79
CA ASN A 57 2.91 5.32 6.24
C ASN A 57 2.41 6.76 6.39
N ILE A 58 2.03 7.12 7.61
CA ILE A 58 1.52 8.45 7.98
C ILE A 58 2.69 9.30 8.49
N THR A 59 3.58 9.69 7.59
CA THR A 59 4.75 10.52 7.90
C THR A 59 4.51 11.99 7.61
N GLU A 60 4.99 12.87 8.48
CA GLU A 60 4.89 14.32 8.30
C GLU A 60 5.69 14.81 7.09
N PHE A 61 5.24 15.92 6.49
CA PHE A 61 5.89 16.59 5.35
C PHE A 61 6.03 15.71 4.08
N GLY A 62 5.35 14.56 4.04
CA GLY A 62 5.27 13.68 2.88
C GLY A 62 4.14 14.04 1.91
N LYS A 63 3.87 13.13 0.97
CA LYS A 63 2.76 13.26 0.01
C LYS A 63 1.44 12.74 0.59
N THR A 64 1.50 11.74 1.45
CA THR A 64 0.35 11.13 2.12
C THR A 64 -0.26 12.13 3.11
N PRO A 65 -1.58 12.40 3.06
CA PRO A 65 -2.26 13.16 4.11
C PRO A 65 -2.08 12.51 5.49
N LEU A 66 -2.15 13.31 6.54
CA LEU A 66 -2.12 12.81 7.92
C LEU A 66 -3.48 12.22 8.30
N PHE A 67 -3.79 11.04 7.77
CA PHE A 67 -4.98 10.28 8.13
C PHE A 67 -4.96 9.93 9.64
N SER A 68 -6.12 9.97 10.24
CA SER A 68 -6.35 9.53 11.61
C SER A 68 -6.49 8.01 11.68
N LYS A 69 -6.67 7.48 12.88
CA LYS A 69 -6.91 6.05 13.07
C LYS A 69 -8.32 5.63 12.63
N GLU A 70 -9.25 6.59 12.63
CA GLU A 70 -10.67 6.39 12.35
C GLU A 70 -11.04 6.50 10.87
N ASP A 71 -10.15 7.05 10.03
CA ASP A 71 -10.31 7.15 8.57
C ASP A 71 -10.12 5.80 7.86
#